data_AF-A0A8X8GML4-F1
#
_entry.id   AF-A0A8X8GML4-F1
#
_cell.length_a   1.000
_cell.length_b   1.000
_cell.length_c   1.000
_cell.angle_alpha   90.00
_cell.angle_beta   90.00
_cell.angle_gamma   90.00
#
_symmetry.space_group_name_H-M   'P 1'
#
loop_
_entity.id
_entity.type
_entity.pdbx_description
1 polymer ?
#
loop_
_entity_poly.entity_id
_entity_poly.type
_entity_poly.pdbx_seq_one_letter_code
_entity_poly.pdbx_strand_id
1 'polypeptide(L)'
;MKALNELKRHIKAYKSYQIQDLNDSLHSNQFDVKKAIYEDDLFVTELIRIMGSFYAQRAFYAIENDFLNSDALRDLNLAFMYMEACNESELMKFKKNSHDRMKIHRFKKHYSEISALLFWAILTENFNLAKKLAKFVSFCLEQKIIQDFPNSYDYFSLWVYSKWSKELPLIDLDLKGEFKFLIDHWNESGPNVAETLMKICDLHCEELIDNDKRKFPPKLVCAPFTIIPLEIHVINKLRLLDGLDEIEVNHPLMQTNAAKIKSFEVIEDELLEEFQLKILF
;
A
#
# COMPACT_ATOMS: atom_id res chain seq x y z
N MET A 1 20.08 11.08 -0.24
CA MET A 1 20.15 11.77 1.08
C MET A 1 18.81 12.38 1.53
N LYS A 2 18.06 13.10 0.67
CA LYS A 2 16.74 13.67 1.06
C LYS A 2 15.69 12.60 1.41
N ALA A 3 15.55 11.58 0.57
CA ALA A 3 14.60 10.46 0.78
C ALA A 3 14.83 9.73 2.11
N LEU A 4 16.09 9.40 2.43
CA LEU A 4 16.44 8.77 3.72
C LEU A 4 16.18 9.68 4.93
N ASN A 5 16.28 11.01 4.78
CA ASN A 5 15.91 11.93 5.86
C ASN A 5 14.40 11.95 6.07
N GLU A 6 13.62 11.80 5.00
CA GLU A 6 12.17 11.71 5.05
C GLU A 6 11.73 10.42 5.77
N LEU A 7 12.31 9.28 5.40
CA LEU A 7 12.13 8.02 6.13
C LEU A 7 12.42 8.17 7.63
N LYS A 8 13.57 8.78 7.98
CA LYS A 8 13.93 9.04 9.39
C LYS A 8 12.92 9.95 10.10
N ARG A 9 12.35 10.92 9.39
CA ARG A 9 11.30 11.82 9.93
C ARG A 9 10.04 11.04 10.25
N HIS A 10 9.59 10.17 9.34
CA HIS A 10 8.44 9.28 9.56
C HIS A 10 8.67 8.36 10.76
N ILE A 11 9.81 7.64 10.81
CA ILE A 11 10.16 6.76 11.93
C ILE A 11 10.16 7.53 13.25
N LYS A 12 10.78 8.72 13.29
CA LYS A 12 10.80 9.57 14.48
C LYS A 12 9.38 9.97 14.90
N ALA A 13 8.54 10.35 13.94
CA ALA A 13 7.14 10.71 14.21
C ALA A 13 6.38 9.53 14.82
N TYR A 14 6.45 8.34 14.21
CA TYR A 14 5.79 7.13 14.71
C TYR A 14 6.23 6.78 16.14
N LYS A 15 7.53 6.86 16.44
CA LYS A 15 8.04 6.60 17.80
C LYS A 15 7.58 7.64 18.84
N SER A 16 7.25 8.85 18.40
CA SER A 16 6.97 9.99 19.29
C SER A 16 5.48 10.25 19.56
N TYR A 17 4.57 9.52 18.92
CA TYR A 17 3.15 9.69 19.16
C TYR A 17 2.80 9.49 20.63
N GLN A 18 1.85 10.29 21.13
CA GLN A 18 1.19 10.03 22.39
C GLN A 18 0.10 8.99 22.14
N ILE A 19 0.21 7.83 22.79
CA ILE A 19 -0.72 6.72 22.58
C ILE A 19 -2.17 7.10 22.94
N GLN A 20 -2.36 7.96 23.95
CA GLN A 20 -3.67 8.45 24.33
C GLN A 20 -4.31 9.28 23.21
N ASP A 21 -3.56 10.21 22.60
CA ASP A 21 -4.06 11.03 21.49
C ASP A 21 -4.46 10.19 20.28
N LEU A 22 -3.69 9.13 19.97
CA LEU A 22 -4.03 8.17 18.91
C LEU A 22 -5.31 7.41 19.22
N ASN A 23 -5.48 6.95 20.45
CA ASN A 23 -6.68 6.23 20.89
C ASN A 23 -7.91 7.13 20.85
N ASP A 24 -7.81 8.36 21.36
CA ASP A 24 -8.90 9.33 21.37
C ASP A 24 -9.29 9.72 19.94
N SER A 25 -8.31 9.95 19.07
CA SER A 25 -8.54 10.27 17.66
C SER A 25 -9.21 9.11 16.90
N LEU A 26 -8.73 7.88 17.12
CA LEU A 26 -9.33 6.69 16.51
C LEU A 26 -10.76 6.48 17.02
N HIS A 27 -10.99 6.61 18.32
CA HIS A 27 -12.33 6.43 18.91
C HIS A 27 -13.32 7.48 18.38
N SER A 28 -12.91 8.76 18.34
CA SER A 28 -13.73 9.83 17.75
C SER A 28 -14.04 9.53 16.28
N ASN A 29 -13.04 9.11 15.51
CA ASN A 29 -13.22 8.85 14.09
C ASN A 29 -14.11 7.62 13.83
N GLN A 30 -14.01 6.56 14.65
CA GLN A 30 -14.93 5.42 14.59
C GLN A 30 -16.38 5.85 14.83
N PHE A 31 -16.62 6.76 15.78
CA PHE A 31 -17.94 7.32 16.02
C PHE A 31 -18.46 8.09 14.80
N ASP A 32 -17.63 8.96 14.22
CA ASP A 32 -17.98 9.74 13.03
C ASP A 32 -18.24 8.86 11.81
N VAL A 33 -17.44 7.81 11.60
CA VAL A 33 -17.65 6.81 10.54
C VAL A 33 -18.99 6.13 10.71
N LYS A 34 -19.30 5.62 11.91
CA LYS A 34 -20.59 4.96 12.19
C LYS A 34 -21.74 5.90 11.84
N LYS A 35 -21.69 7.13 12.33
CA LYS A 35 -22.70 8.15 12.03
C LYS A 35 -22.84 8.41 10.52
N ALA A 36 -21.74 8.58 9.81
CA ALA A 36 -21.71 8.82 8.37
C ALA A 36 -22.27 7.62 7.55
N ILE A 37 -22.06 6.39 8.02
CA ILE A 37 -22.65 5.18 7.43
C ILE A 37 -24.18 5.21 7.60
N TYR A 38 -24.72 5.63 8.75
CA TYR A 38 -26.17 5.72 8.94
C TYR A 38 -26.82 6.90 8.21
N GLU A 39 -26.15 8.04 8.12
CA GLU A 39 -26.72 9.30 7.58
C GLU A 39 -26.58 9.49 6.06
N ASP A 40 -25.92 8.56 5.38
CA ASP A 40 -25.61 8.69 3.94
C ASP A 40 -24.74 9.89 3.57
N ASP A 41 -23.74 10.12 4.42
CA ASP A 41 -22.77 11.18 4.21
C ASP A 41 -21.84 10.88 3.02
N LEU A 42 -21.71 11.87 2.12
CA LEU A 42 -20.82 11.85 0.96
C LEU A 42 -19.32 11.74 1.34
N PHE A 43 -18.96 12.13 2.57
CA PHE A 43 -17.59 12.13 3.11
C PHE A 43 -17.19 10.85 3.83
N VAL A 44 -18.07 9.86 3.95
CA VAL A 44 -17.78 8.58 4.65
C VAL A 44 -16.47 7.93 4.19
N THR A 45 -16.16 7.97 2.89
CA THR A 45 -14.93 7.39 2.33
C THR A 45 -13.65 8.07 2.85
N GLU A 46 -13.69 9.39 3.08
CA GLU A 46 -12.56 10.12 3.64
C GLU A 46 -12.39 9.80 5.12
N LEU A 47 -13.49 9.70 5.87
CA LEU A 47 -13.44 9.29 7.27
C LEU A 47 -12.84 7.90 7.42
N ILE A 48 -13.23 6.94 6.58
CA ILE A 48 -12.65 5.59 6.56
C ILE A 48 -11.13 5.63 6.25
N ARG A 49 -10.70 6.47 5.30
CA ARG A 49 -9.27 6.66 4.99
C ARG A 49 -8.48 7.17 6.20
N ILE A 50 -9.04 8.16 6.90
CA ILE A 50 -8.48 8.71 8.12
C ILE A 50 -8.41 7.62 9.22
N MET A 51 -9.46 6.83 9.37
CA MET A 51 -9.51 5.72 10.32
C MET A 51 -8.40 4.70 10.06
N GLY A 52 -8.25 4.26 8.80
CA GLY A 52 -7.16 3.36 8.40
C GLY A 52 -5.78 3.94 8.69
N SER A 53 -5.62 5.26 8.53
CA SER A 53 -4.38 5.97 8.88
C SER A 53 -4.12 5.97 10.40
N PHE A 54 -5.16 6.15 11.24
CA PHE A 54 -5.01 6.08 12.70
C PHE A 54 -4.65 4.68 13.17
N TYR A 55 -5.28 3.63 12.62
CA TYR A 55 -4.88 2.25 12.87
C TYR A 55 -3.40 2.02 12.52
N ALA A 56 -2.96 2.48 11.33
CA ALA A 56 -1.56 2.36 10.92
C ALA A 56 -0.62 3.12 11.85
N GLN A 57 -0.96 4.33 12.27
CA GLN A 57 -0.14 5.13 13.19
C GLN A 57 0.00 4.45 14.56
N ARG A 58 -1.08 3.87 15.09
CA ARG A 58 -1.07 3.13 16.35
C ARG A 58 -0.24 1.85 16.25
N ALA A 59 -0.39 1.11 15.15
CA ALA A 59 0.44 -0.06 14.85
C ALA A 59 1.93 0.33 14.77
N PHE A 60 2.27 1.35 13.98
CA PHE A 60 3.66 1.79 13.82
C PHE A 60 4.26 2.35 15.10
N TYR A 61 3.49 3.03 15.95
CA TYR A 61 3.94 3.42 17.28
C TYR A 61 4.40 2.20 18.09
N ALA A 62 3.58 1.14 18.15
CA ALA A 62 3.92 -0.07 18.88
C ALA A 62 5.11 -0.82 18.27
N ILE A 63 5.09 -1.04 16.94
CA ILE A 63 6.12 -1.78 16.21
C ILE A 63 7.49 -1.08 16.30
N GLU A 64 7.55 0.23 16.08
CA GLU A 64 8.82 0.98 16.07
C GLU A 64 9.38 1.24 17.49
N ASN A 65 8.60 1.03 18.54
CA ASN A 65 9.07 1.07 19.94
C ASN A 65 9.30 -0.35 20.53
N ASP A 66 9.45 -1.38 19.69
CA ASP A 66 9.71 -2.77 20.10
C ASP A 66 8.61 -3.38 20.99
N PHE A 67 7.38 -2.88 20.88
CA PHE A 67 6.19 -3.41 21.55
C PHE A 67 5.34 -4.28 20.62
N LEU A 68 5.99 -5.09 19.78
CA LEU A 68 5.29 -5.97 18.84
C LEU A 68 4.44 -6.99 19.59
N ASN A 69 3.12 -6.83 19.51
CA ASN A 69 2.13 -7.71 20.11
C ASN A 69 0.99 -7.99 19.12
N SER A 70 0.04 -8.84 19.52
CA SER A 70 -1.13 -9.18 18.71
C SER A 70 -1.96 -7.95 18.30
N ASP A 71 -2.06 -6.95 19.17
CA ASP A 71 -2.87 -5.76 18.92
C ASP A 71 -2.24 -4.86 17.86
N ALA A 72 -0.91 -4.72 17.87
CA ALA A 72 -0.17 -3.97 16.86
C ALA A 72 -0.31 -4.60 15.46
N LEU A 73 -0.25 -5.93 15.38
CA LEU A 73 -0.47 -6.66 14.13
C LEU A 73 -1.93 -6.57 13.68
N ARG A 74 -2.88 -6.70 14.61
CA ARG A 74 -4.31 -6.52 14.34
C ARG A 74 -4.58 -5.13 13.74
N ASP A 75 -4.06 -4.07 14.36
CA ASP A 75 -4.21 -2.71 13.87
C ASP A 75 -3.57 -2.51 12.50
N LEU A 76 -2.41 -3.11 12.26
CA LEU A 76 -1.76 -3.03 10.96
C LEU A 76 -2.61 -3.68 9.86
N ASN A 77 -3.16 -4.86 10.12
CA ASN A 77 -4.04 -5.55 9.17
C ASN A 77 -5.35 -4.77 8.95
N LEU A 78 -5.96 -4.22 10.00
CA LEU A 78 -7.11 -3.32 9.87
C LEU A 78 -6.79 -2.11 9.00
N ALA A 79 -5.62 -1.50 9.17
CA ALA A 79 -5.23 -0.36 8.36
C ALA A 79 -5.22 -0.69 6.85
N PHE A 80 -4.64 -1.84 6.47
CA PHE A 80 -4.67 -2.29 5.09
C PHE A 80 -6.10 -2.56 4.60
N MET A 81 -6.91 -3.24 5.41
CA MET A 81 -8.30 -3.57 5.06
C MET A 81 -9.19 -2.31 4.89
N TYR A 82 -9.03 -1.30 5.75
CA TYR A 82 -9.74 -0.04 5.61
C TYR A 82 -9.27 0.76 4.38
N MET A 83 -7.96 0.75 4.08
CA MET A 83 -7.45 1.36 2.86
C MET A 83 -7.94 0.65 1.60
N GLU A 84 -8.12 -0.68 1.65
CA GLU A 84 -8.70 -1.48 0.58
C GLU A 84 -10.13 -1.06 0.27
N ALA A 85 -11.00 -1.07 1.27
CA ALA A 85 -12.40 -0.67 1.10
C ALA A 85 -12.54 0.80 0.68
N CYS A 86 -11.68 1.69 1.20
CA CYS A 86 -11.64 3.09 0.78
C CYS A 86 -11.31 3.23 -0.71
N ASN A 87 -10.23 2.60 -1.16
CA ASN A 87 -9.79 2.67 -2.55
C ASN A 87 -10.83 2.05 -3.51
N GLU A 88 -11.50 0.96 -3.11
CA GLU A 88 -12.61 0.40 -3.87
C GLU A 88 -13.75 1.43 -4.03
N SER A 89 -14.19 2.05 -2.93
CA SER A 89 -15.23 3.08 -2.95
C SER A 89 -14.88 4.25 -3.86
N GLU A 90 -13.65 4.77 -3.77
CA GLU A 90 -13.19 5.88 -4.61
C GLU A 90 -13.12 5.50 -6.09
N LEU A 91 -12.65 4.28 -6.39
CA LEU A 91 -12.58 3.79 -7.75
C LEU A 91 -13.98 3.61 -8.36
N MET A 92 -14.95 3.11 -7.59
CA MET A 92 -16.34 3.02 -8.03
C MET A 92 -16.95 4.41 -8.25
N LYS A 93 -16.67 5.38 -7.37
CA LYS A 93 -17.08 6.78 -7.54
C LYS A 93 -16.48 7.40 -8.81
N PHE A 94 -15.20 7.13 -9.10
CA PHE A 94 -14.51 7.58 -10.31
C PHE A 94 -15.13 6.95 -11.56
N LYS A 95 -15.35 5.62 -11.58
CA LYS A 95 -16.00 4.92 -12.69
C LYS A 95 -17.38 5.49 -13.04
N LYS A 96 -18.17 5.87 -12.03
CA LYS A 96 -19.49 6.48 -12.22
C LYS A 96 -19.43 7.90 -12.82
N ASN A 97 -18.38 8.67 -12.57
CA ASN A 97 -18.25 10.03 -13.09
C ASN A 97 -16.77 10.42 -13.28
N SER A 98 -16.16 9.91 -14.35
CA SER A 98 -14.74 10.07 -14.65
C SER A 98 -14.34 11.45 -15.18
N HIS A 99 -15.31 12.35 -15.37
CA HIS A 99 -15.10 13.73 -15.83
C HIS A 99 -15.07 14.75 -14.68
N ASP A 100 -15.47 14.33 -13.47
CA ASP A 100 -15.44 15.18 -12.29
C ASP A 100 -13.99 15.47 -11.87
N ARG A 101 -13.65 16.76 -11.77
CA ARG A 101 -12.27 17.20 -11.50
C ARG A 101 -11.76 16.73 -10.14
N MET A 102 -12.62 16.71 -9.12
CA MET A 102 -12.24 16.25 -7.78
C MET A 102 -11.98 14.74 -7.78
N LYS A 103 -12.82 13.96 -8.46
CA LYS A 103 -12.63 12.51 -8.60
C LYS A 103 -11.36 12.18 -9.39
N ILE A 104 -11.07 12.92 -10.47
CA ILE A 104 -9.82 12.78 -11.23
C ILE A 104 -8.62 13.08 -10.32
N HIS A 105 -8.68 14.15 -9.53
CA HIS A 105 -7.60 14.51 -8.62
C HIS A 105 -7.35 13.42 -7.57
N ARG A 106 -8.40 12.92 -6.91
CA ARG A 106 -8.28 11.82 -5.93
C ARG A 106 -7.76 10.53 -6.57
N PHE A 107 -8.30 10.17 -7.74
CA PHE A 107 -7.81 9.02 -8.51
C PHE A 107 -6.30 9.12 -8.77
N LYS A 108 -5.82 10.25 -9.29
CA LYS A 108 -4.39 10.49 -9.55
C LYS A 108 -3.52 10.42 -8.30
N LYS A 109 -4.09 10.75 -7.14
CA LYS A 109 -3.38 10.74 -5.85
C LYS A 109 -3.27 9.33 -5.26
N HIS A 110 -4.30 8.51 -5.41
CA HIS A 110 -4.42 7.26 -4.64
C HIS A 110 -4.36 5.96 -5.47
N TYR A 111 -4.39 6.00 -6.81
CA TYR A 111 -4.45 4.76 -7.61
C TYR A 111 -3.30 3.78 -7.33
N SER A 112 -2.08 4.27 -7.02
CA SER A 112 -0.94 3.41 -6.70
C SER A 112 -1.02 2.73 -5.34
N GLU A 113 -1.91 3.18 -4.44
CA GLU A 113 -2.21 2.46 -3.19
C GLU A 113 -2.84 1.10 -3.49
N ILE A 114 -3.62 0.99 -4.58
CA ILE A 114 -4.21 -0.29 -5.03
C ILE A 114 -3.10 -1.27 -5.41
N SER A 115 -2.01 -0.80 -6.01
CA SER A 115 -0.82 -1.60 -6.32
C SER A 115 -0.11 -2.07 -5.04
N ALA A 116 -0.02 -1.23 -4.02
CA ALA A 116 0.52 -1.61 -2.71
C ALA A 116 -0.38 -2.65 -2.01
N LEU A 117 -1.70 -2.46 -2.05
CA LEU A 117 -2.69 -3.41 -1.52
C LEU A 117 -2.64 -4.75 -2.26
N LEU A 118 -2.33 -4.77 -3.55
CA LEU A 118 -2.14 -6.01 -4.30
C LEU A 118 -0.94 -6.79 -3.75
N PHE A 119 0.16 -6.13 -3.40
CA PHE A 119 1.27 -6.79 -2.70
C PHE A 119 0.83 -7.38 -1.37
N TRP A 120 0.11 -6.60 -0.55
CA TRP A 120 -0.45 -7.09 0.72
C TRP A 120 -1.35 -8.32 0.51
N ALA A 121 -2.25 -8.29 -0.47
CA ALA A 121 -3.13 -9.43 -0.77
C ALA A 121 -2.35 -10.70 -1.14
N ILE A 122 -1.24 -10.59 -1.87
CA ILE A 122 -0.34 -11.71 -2.19
C ILE A 122 0.37 -12.23 -0.93
N LEU A 123 0.78 -11.34 -0.03
CA LEU A 123 1.41 -11.72 1.24
C LEU A 123 0.42 -12.45 2.16
N THR A 124 -0.85 -12.05 2.17
CA THR A 124 -1.94 -12.75 2.91
C THR A 124 -2.42 -14.05 2.26
N GLU A 125 -1.92 -14.38 1.06
CA GLU A 125 -2.36 -15.54 0.26
C GLU A 125 -3.85 -15.51 -0.14
N ASN A 126 -4.49 -14.34 -0.07
CA ASN A 126 -5.88 -14.19 -0.44
C ASN A 126 -6.03 -14.01 -1.96
N PHE A 127 -6.20 -15.14 -2.65
CA PHE A 127 -6.30 -15.16 -4.12
C PHE A 127 -7.45 -14.31 -4.67
N ASN A 128 -8.62 -14.37 -4.03
CA ASN A 128 -9.80 -13.62 -4.49
C ASN A 128 -9.60 -12.12 -4.37
N LEU A 129 -9.03 -11.68 -3.25
CA LEU A 129 -8.69 -10.28 -3.04
C LEU A 129 -7.60 -9.81 -4.01
N ALA A 130 -6.53 -10.58 -4.19
CA ALA A 130 -5.48 -10.26 -5.15
C ALA A 130 -6.03 -10.16 -6.58
N LYS A 131 -6.95 -11.06 -6.98
CA LYS A 131 -7.63 -11.00 -8.28
C LYS A 131 -8.51 -9.77 -8.43
N LYS A 132 -9.23 -9.35 -7.38
CA LYS A 132 -10.01 -8.11 -7.36
C LYS A 132 -9.09 -6.90 -7.57
N LEU A 133 -8.02 -6.81 -6.79
CA LEU A 133 -7.07 -5.70 -6.84
C LEU A 133 -6.29 -5.65 -8.16
N ALA A 134 -5.87 -6.78 -8.71
CA ALA A 134 -5.22 -6.84 -10.02
C ALA A 134 -6.12 -6.27 -11.13
N LYS A 135 -7.43 -6.57 -11.11
CA LYS A 135 -8.40 -5.96 -12.04
C LYS A 135 -8.53 -4.46 -11.83
N PHE A 136 -8.47 -3.98 -10.59
CA PHE A 136 -8.50 -2.55 -10.29
C PHE A 136 -7.24 -1.84 -10.79
N VAL A 137 -6.04 -2.38 -10.53
CA VAL A 137 -4.77 -1.83 -11.03
C VAL A 137 -4.78 -1.80 -12.57
N SER A 138 -5.19 -2.89 -13.21
CA SER A 138 -5.35 -2.98 -14.67
C SER A 138 -6.25 -1.86 -15.20
N PHE A 139 -7.45 -1.72 -14.63
CA PHE A 139 -8.38 -0.66 -15.01
C PHE A 139 -7.75 0.74 -14.83
N CYS A 140 -7.02 0.97 -13.73
CA CYS A 140 -6.37 2.26 -13.49
C CYS A 140 -5.34 2.58 -14.58
N LEU A 141 -4.50 1.61 -14.95
CA LEU A 141 -3.43 1.78 -15.93
C LEU A 141 -3.94 1.99 -17.36
N GLU A 142 -5.15 1.55 -17.69
CA GLU A 142 -5.81 1.86 -18.97
C GLU A 142 -6.32 3.30 -19.06
N GLN A 143 -6.32 4.07 -17.95
CA GLN A 143 -6.83 5.43 -17.95
C GLN A 143 -5.82 6.43 -18.54
N LYS A 144 -6.19 7.07 -19.64
CA LYS A 144 -5.37 8.11 -20.31
C LYS A 144 -4.90 9.24 -19.38
N ILE A 145 -5.66 9.54 -18.32
CA ILE A 145 -5.35 10.63 -17.38
C ILE A 145 -4.06 10.40 -16.58
N ILE A 146 -3.55 9.16 -16.51
CA ILE A 146 -2.29 8.80 -15.84
C ILE A 146 -1.25 8.19 -16.79
N GLN A 147 -1.46 8.26 -18.12
CA GLN A 147 -0.55 7.64 -19.09
C GLN A 147 0.90 8.16 -18.98
N ASP A 148 1.07 9.44 -18.61
CA ASP A 148 2.39 10.09 -18.50
C ASP A 148 3.01 9.93 -17.10
N PHE A 149 2.32 9.26 -16.17
CA PHE A 149 2.81 9.04 -14.81
C PHE A 149 3.89 7.94 -14.81
N PRO A 150 4.83 7.95 -13.85
CA PRO A 150 5.85 6.92 -13.72
C PRO A 150 5.23 5.61 -13.18
N ASN A 151 4.58 4.83 -14.04
CA ASN A 151 3.74 3.70 -13.65
C ASN A 151 4.49 2.37 -13.44
N SER A 152 5.83 2.34 -13.43
CA SER A 152 6.57 1.08 -13.35
C SER A 152 6.31 0.29 -12.05
N TYR A 153 6.08 0.97 -10.92
CA TYR A 153 5.64 0.34 -9.67
C TYR A 153 4.29 -0.39 -9.82
N ASP A 154 3.36 0.24 -10.54
CA ASP A 154 2.01 -0.27 -10.74
C ASP A 154 2.00 -1.44 -11.74
N TYR A 155 2.72 -1.31 -12.86
CA TYR A 155 2.95 -2.44 -13.78
C TYR A 155 3.68 -3.60 -13.09
N PHE A 156 4.61 -3.30 -12.19
CA PHE A 156 5.32 -4.32 -11.42
C PHE A 156 4.36 -5.12 -10.53
N SER A 157 3.38 -4.47 -9.89
CA SER A 157 2.35 -5.17 -9.11
C SER A 157 1.54 -6.17 -9.94
N LEU A 158 1.23 -5.85 -11.20
CA LEU A 158 0.56 -6.78 -12.11
C LEU A 158 1.46 -7.93 -12.54
N TRP A 159 2.73 -7.66 -12.83
CA TRP A 159 3.70 -8.71 -13.16
C TRP A 159 3.83 -9.72 -12.01
N VAL A 160 4.00 -9.20 -10.79
CA VAL A 160 4.09 -9.96 -9.56
C VAL A 160 2.83 -10.82 -9.35
N TYR A 161 1.64 -10.23 -9.56
CA TYR A 161 0.39 -10.99 -9.50
C TYR A 161 0.35 -12.13 -10.52
N SER A 162 0.64 -11.86 -11.80
CA SER A 162 0.66 -12.89 -12.86
C SER A 162 1.63 -14.02 -12.54
N LYS A 163 2.81 -13.69 -12.01
CA LYS A 163 3.80 -14.68 -11.60
C LYS A 163 3.30 -15.54 -10.42
N TRP A 164 2.69 -14.91 -9.41
CA TRP A 164 2.15 -15.59 -8.24
C TRP A 164 0.95 -16.48 -8.57
N SER A 165 -0.01 -15.96 -9.34
CA SER A 165 -1.25 -16.63 -9.71
C SER A 165 -1.08 -17.64 -10.84
N LYS A 166 0.06 -17.60 -11.55
CA LYS A 166 0.34 -18.34 -12.78
C LYS A 166 -0.66 -18.00 -13.91
N GLU A 167 -1.27 -16.82 -13.85
CA GLU A 167 -2.12 -16.27 -14.90
C GLU A 167 -1.31 -15.32 -15.81
N LEU A 168 -1.76 -15.14 -17.06
CA LEU A 168 -1.17 -14.14 -17.95
C LEU A 168 -1.45 -12.71 -17.44
N PRO A 169 -0.61 -11.72 -17.79
CA PRO A 169 -0.89 -10.32 -17.53
C PRO A 169 -2.24 -9.89 -18.09
N LEU A 170 -2.99 -9.11 -17.30
CA LEU A 170 -4.30 -8.59 -17.70
C LEU A 170 -4.20 -7.55 -18.83
N ILE A 171 -3.06 -6.86 -18.91
CA ILE A 171 -2.70 -5.84 -19.90
C ILE A 171 -1.22 -5.97 -20.25
N ASP A 172 -0.80 -5.33 -21.34
CA ASP A 172 0.60 -5.17 -21.68
C ASP A 172 1.34 -4.38 -20.59
N LEU A 173 2.52 -4.88 -20.20
CA LEU A 173 3.29 -4.34 -19.10
C LEU A 173 4.40 -3.40 -19.60
N ASP A 174 4.23 -2.09 -19.43
CA ASP A 174 5.25 -1.08 -19.77
C ASP A 174 6.25 -0.86 -18.61
N LEU A 175 6.96 -1.93 -18.26
CA LEU A 175 7.96 -1.94 -17.20
C LEU A 175 9.26 -1.24 -17.64
N LYS A 176 9.78 -0.36 -16.79
CA LYS A 176 11.02 0.40 -17.01
C LYS A 176 11.87 0.43 -15.74
N GLY A 177 13.12 0.85 -15.90
CA GLY A 177 14.06 1.07 -14.79
C GLY A 177 14.32 -0.19 -13.95
N GLU A 178 14.43 0.00 -12.64
CA GLU A 178 14.85 -1.04 -11.70
C GLU A 178 13.91 -2.25 -11.66
N PHE A 179 12.60 -2.04 -11.78
CA PHE A 179 11.63 -3.15 -11.85
C PHE A 179 11.81 -4.00 -13.11
N LYS A 180 12.08 -3.37 -14.27
CA LYS A 180 12.36 -4.11 -15.50
C LYS A 180 13.67 -4.88 -15.40
N PHE A 181 14.71 -4.24 -14.86
CA PHE A 181 16.00 -4.88 -14.65
C PHE A 181 15.87 -6.11 -13.76
N LEU A 182 15.16 -6.00 -12.63
CA LEU A 182 14.92 -7.13 -11.71
C LEU A 182 14.23 -8.30 -12.41
N ILE A 183 13.23 -8.02 -13.26
CA ILE A 183 12.50 -9.07 -13.99
C ILE A 183 13.39 -9.75 -15.02
N ASP A 184 14.21 -8.99 -15.74
CA ASP A 184 15.13 -9.55 -16.74
C ASP A 184 16.22 -10.43 -16.13
N HIS A 185 16.62 -10.13 -14.89
CA HIS A 185 17.66 -10.85 -14.16
C HIS A 185 17.07 -11.72 -13.03
N TRP A 186 15.79 -12.08 -13.13
CA TRP A 186 15.06 -12.74 -12.04
C TRP A 186 15.74 -14.02 -11.54
N ASN A 187 16.28 -14.83 -12.45
CA ASN A 187 16.88 -16.13 -12.14
C ASN A 187 18.33 -16.04 -11.64
N GLU A 188 18.89 -14.83 -11.51
CA GLU A 188 20.22 -14.67 -10.95
C GLU A 188 20.24 -14.87 -9.44
N SER A 189 21.44 -15.15 -8.90
CA SER A 189 21.63 -15.30 -7.47
C SER A 189 21.35 -13.99 -6.74
N GLY A 190 20.91 -14.07 -5.48
CA GLY A 190 20.54 -12.89 -4.70
C GLY A 190 21.60 -11.77 -4.67
N PRO A 191 22.89 -12.08 -4.49
CA PRO A 191 23.95 -11.07 -4.52
C PRO A 191 24.03 -10.27 -5.83
N ASN A 192 23.69 -10.85 -6.98
CA ASN A 192 23.77 -10.17 -8.28
C ASN A 192 22.65 -9.14 -8.48
N VAL A 193 21.50 -9.34 -7.82
CA VAL A 193 20.32 -8.45 -7.92
C VAL A 193 20.12 -7.59 -6.66
N ALA A 194 20.98 -7.73 -5.66
CA ALA A 194 20.89 -6.99 -4.40
C ALA A 194 20.95 -5.46 -4.59
N GLU A 195 21.82 -4.98 -5.48
CA GLU A 195 21.92 -3.54 -5.79
C GLU A 195 20.62 -3.01 -6.38
N THR A 196 19.94 -3.78 -7.23
CA THR A 196 18.64 -3.40 -7.79
C THR A 196 17.58 -3.27 -6.70
N LEU A 197 17.54 -4.18 -5.73
CA LEU A 197 16.60 -4.05 -4.60
C LEU A 197 16.94 -2.88 -3.69
N MET A 198 18.21 -2.55 -3.49
CA MET A 198 18.59 -1.31 -2.81
C MET A 198 18.03 -0.09 -3.53
N LYS A 199 18.11 -0.04 -4.87
CA LYS A 199 17.53 1.05 -5.67
C LYS A 199 16.00 1.07 -5.61
N ILE A 200 15.34 -0.08 -5.55
CA ILE A 200 13.88 -0.15 -5.30
C ILE A 200 13.53 0.43 -3.92
N CYS A 201 14.34 0.15 -2.89
CA CYS A 201 14.16 0.77 -1.57
C CYS A 201 14.40 2.29 -1.59
N ASP A 202 15.36 2.77 -2.39
CA ASP A 202 15.56 4.21 -2.60
C ASP A 202 14.32 4.83 -3.27
N LEU A 203 13.77 4.20 -4.31
CA LEU A 203 12.53 4.62 -4.97
C LEU A 203 11.35 4.67 -3.99
N HIS A 204 11.19 3.67 -3.12
CA HIS A 204 10.18 3.69 -2.06
C HIS A 204 10.33 4.92 -1.18
N CYS A 205 11.55 5.21 -0.71
CA CYS A 205 11.80 6.37 0.14
C CYS A 205 11.59 7.70 -0.60
N GLU A 206 11.85 7.74 -1.91
CA GLU A 206 11.55 8.91 -2.74
C GLU A 206 10.04 9.16 -2.80
N GLU A 207 9.21 8.11 -2.82
CA GLU A 207 7.75 8.19 -2.77
C GLU A 207 7.18 8.63 -1.40
N LEU A 208 8.01 8.87 -0.39
CA LEU A 208 7.61 9.48 0.88
C LEU A 208 7.68 11.02 0.85
N ILE A 209 8.42 11.58 -0.11
CA ILE A 209 8.60 13.01 -0.21
C ILE A 209 7.35 13.63 -0.85
N ASP A 210 6.57 14.36 -0.06
CA ASP A 210 5.46 15.19 -0.53
C ASP A 210 5.85 16.68 -0.52
N ASN A 211 6.04 17.26 -1.70
CA ASN A 211 6.29 18.69 -1.84
C ASN A 211 5.86 19.23 -3.21
N ASP A 212 5.64 20.54 -3.27
CA ASP A 212 5.15 21.27 -4.45
C ASP A 212 6.06 21.19 -5.69
N LYS A 213 7.30 20.70 -5.56
CA LYS A 213 8.24 20.56 -6.69
C LYS A 213 8.02 19.27 -7.48
N ARG A 214 7.22 18.33 -6.97
CA ARG A 214 6.96 17.08 -7.69
C ARG A 214 6.01 17.32 -8.84
N LYS A 215 6.35 16.72 -9.99
CA LYS A 215 5.45 16.69 -11.15
C LYS A 215 4.24 15.80 -10.91
N PHE A 216 4.39 14.74 -10.11
CA PHE A 216 3.35 13.75 -9.84
C PHE A 216 3.22 13.53 -8.32
N PRO A 217 1.99 13.24 -7.83
CA PRO A 217 1.78 12.91 -6.43
C PRO A 217 2.67 11.74 -5.97
N PRO A 218 3.16 11.77 -4.73
CA PRO A 218 3.84 10.62 -4.14
C PRO A 218 2.87 9.44 -3.95
N LYS A 219 3.37 8.22 -4.14
CA LYS A 219 2.56 6.99 -4.09
C LYS A 219 2.39 6.40 -2.70
N LEU A 220 3.34 6.63 -1.80
CA LEU A 220 3.50 5.87 -0.54
C LEU A 220 3.48 6.76 0.71
N VAL A 221 3.09 8.03 0.58
CA VAL A 221 3.12 9.00 1.69
C VAL A 221 2.06 8.70 2.78
N CYS A 222 1.02 7.93 2.45
CA CYS A 222 -0.04 7.59 3.39
C CYS A 222 0.24 6.24 4.07
N ALA A 223 0.19 6.23 5.40
CA ALA A 223 0.22 4.99 6.17
C ALA A 223 -1.00 4.12 5.79
N PRO A 224 -0.89 2.78 5.69
CA PRO A 224 0.21 1.93 6.15
C PRO A 224 1.37 1.73 5.14
N PHE A 225 1.39 2.43 4.01
CA PHE A 225 2.34 2.18 2.93
C PHE A 225 3.71 2.85 3.10
N THR A 226 3.90 3.63 4.17
CA THR A 226 5.06 4.52 4.35
C THR A 226 6.36 3.82 4.72
N ILE A 227 6.33 2.85 5.63
CA ILE A 227 7.55 2.22 6.17
C ILE A 227 7.56 0.70 6.04
N ILE A 228 6.53 0.13 5.40
CA ILE A 228 6.45 -1.30 5.08
C ILE A 228 6.73 -1.48 3.58
N PRO A 229 7.90 -2.02 3.21
CA PRO A 229 8.28 -2.26 1.82
C PRO A 229 7.64 -3.55 1.29
N LEU A 230 6.31 -3.53 1.11
CA LEU A 230 5.53 -4.68 0.66
C LEU A 230 6.07 -5.29 -0.65
N GLU A 231 6.53 -4.44 -1.57
CA GLU A 231 7.13 -4.85 -2.83
C GLU A 231 8.37 -5.72 -2.64
N ILE A 232 9.22 -5.41 -1.64
CA ILE A 232 10.40 -6.20 -1.32
C ILE A 232 10.00 -7.55 -0.71
N HIS A 233 9.01 -7.53 0.19
CA HIS A 233 8.49 -8.77 0.79
C HIS A 233 7.92 -9.71 -0.26
N VAL A 234 7.16 -9.20 -1.23
CA VAL A 234 6.61 -10.03 -2.30
C VAL A 234 7.70 -10.54 -3.24
N ILE A 235 8.70 -9.72 -3.59
CA ILE A 235 9.86 -10.18 -4.37
C ILE A 235 10.48 -11.41 -3.70
N ASN A 236 10.81 -11.30 -2.41
CA ASN A 236 11.44 -12.39 -1.67
C ASN A 236 10.52 -13.62 -1.54
N LYS A 237 9.21 -13.42 -1.32
CA LYS A 237 8.23 -14.51 -1.33
C LYS A 237 8.23 -15.26 -2.66
N LEU A 238 8.18 -14.55 -3.79
CA LEU A 238 8.15 -15.19 -5.11
C LEU A 238 9.45 -15.89 -5.45
N ARG A 239 10.60 -15.35 -5.04
CA ARG A 239 11.89 -16.03 -5.21
C ARG A 239 11.94 -17.36 -4.49
N LEU A 240 11.51 -17.39 -3.23
CA LEU A 240 11.45 -18.63 -2.46
C LEU A 240 10.50 -19.66 -3.10
N LEU A 241 9.36 -19.22 -3.65
CA LEU A 241 8.44 -20.09 -4.38
C LEU A 241 9.04 -20.68 -5.67
N ASP A 242 9.97 -19.98 -6.29
CA ASP A 242 10.72 -20.45 -7.47
C ASP A 242 11.96 -21.28 -7.09
N GLY A 243 12.22 -21.51 -5.80
CA GLY A 243 13.42 -22.20 -5.33
C GLY A 243 14.71 -21.37 -5.43
N LEU A 244 14.58 -20.05 -5.50
CA LEU A 244 15.69 -19.09 -5.48
C LEU A 244 15.91 -18.56 -4.05
N ASP A 245 17.14 -18.12 -3.76
CA ASP A 245 17.47 -17.53 -2.47
C ASP A 245 16.76 -16.18 -2.24
N GLU A 246 16.44 -15.91 -0.97
CA GLU A 246 16.03 -14.58 -0.52
C GLU A 246 17.15 -13.56 -0.79
N ILE A 247 16.79 -12.34 -1.18
CA ILE A 247 17.77 -11.28 -1.39
C ILE A 247 17.92 -10.49 -0.10
N GLU A 248 19.10 -10.53 0.49
CA GLU A 248 19.45 -9.67 1.63
C GLU A 248 19.73 -8.25 1.13
N VAL A 249 19.01 -7.28 1.69
CA VAL A 249 19.10 -5.88 1.29
C VAL A 249 19.58 -5.04 2.47
N ASN A 250 20.83 -4.59 2.41
CA ASN A 250 21.38 -3.69 3.42
C ASN A 250 20.98 -2.24 3.14
N HIS A 251 19.74 -1.88 3.45
CA HIS A 251 19.18 -0.55 3.25
C HIS A 251 18.46 -0.04 4.51
N PRO A 252 18.53 1.26 4.86
CA PRO A 252 17.88 1.80 6.07
C PRO A 252 16.38 1.50 6.19
N LEU A 253 15.65 1.46 5.06
CA LEU A 253 14.23 1.06 5.01
C LEU A 253 14.02 -0.37 5.54
N MET A 254 14.89 -1.30 5.16
CA MET A 254 14.82 -2.70 5.57
C MET A 254 15.29 -2.94 7.02
N GLN A 255 15.89 -1.93 7.66
CA GLN A 255 16.35 -2.00 9.05
C GLN A 255 15.29 -1.54 10.05
N THR A 256 14.16 -0.98 9.59
CA THR A 256 13.03 -0.60 10.46
C THR A 256 12.39 -1.84 11.09
N ASN A 257 11.63 -1.66 12.17
CA ASN A 257 10.89 -2.78 12.76
C ASN A 257 9.68 -3.16 11.91
N ALA A 258 9.03 -2.17 11.27
CA ALA A 258 7.94 -2.38 10.34
C ALA A 258 8.36 -3.24 9.13
N ALA A 259 9.56 -3.04 8.57
CA ALA A 259 10.07 -3.87 7.47
C ALA A 259 10.45 -5.30 7.89
N LYS A 260 10.44 -5.63 9.19
CA LYS A 260 10.63 -7.02 9.65
C LYS A 260 9.32 -7.81 9.71
N ILE A 261 8.18 -7.14 9.54
CA ILE A 261 6.87 -7.78 9.55
C ILE A 261 6.66 -8.53 8.23
N LYS A 262 6.68 -9.86 8.29
CA LYS A 262 6.46 -10.75 7.13
C LYS A 262 5.10 -11.46 7.15
N SER A 263 4.34 -11.35 8.23
CA SER A 263 3.05 -12.04 8.40
C SER A 263 1.90 -11.03 8.36
N PHE A 264 0.95 -11.28 7.47
CA PHE A 264 -0.24 -10.46 7.27
C PHE A 264 -1.46 -11.38 7.21
N GLU A 265 -2.61 -10.87 7.64
CA GLU A 265 -3.85 -11.63 7.69
C GLU A 265 -5.05 -10.75 7.37
N VAL A 266 -6.13 -11.38 6.94
CA VAL A 266 -7.45 -10.76 6.87
C VAL A 266 -8.19 -11.13 8.15
N ILE A 267 -8.69 -10.13 8.85
CA ILE A 267 -9.32 -10.27 10.17
C ILE A 267 -10.75 -9.75 10.15
N GLU A 268 -11.60 -10.28 11.02
CA GLU A 268 -12.98 -9.84 11.13
C GLU A 268 -13.07 -8.47 11.81
N ASP A 269 -13.90 -7.59 11.27
CA ASP A 269 -14.19 -6.26 11.83
C ASP A 269 -15.59 -5.81 11.41
N GLU A 270 -16.49 -5.70 12.39
CA GLU A 270 -17.92 -5.42 12.16
C GLU A 270 -18.14 -4.08 11.47
N LEU A 271 -17.36 -3.04 11.84
CA LEU A 271 -17.52 -1.70 11.27
C LEU A 271 -17.07 -1.66 9.80
N LEU A 272 -16.01 -2.40 9.46
CA LEU A 272 -15.59 -2.55 8.07
C LEU A 272 -16.65 -3.27 7.24
N GLU A 273 -17.25 -4.34 7.78
CA GLU A 273 -18.32 -5.08 7.11
C GLU A 273 -19.54 -4.18 6.85
N GLU A 274 -19.98 -3.42 7.86
CA GLU A 274 -21.06 -2.42 7.70
C GLU A 274 -20.76 -1.42 6.56
N PHE A 275 -19.52 -0.92 6.50
CA PHE A 275 -19.10 0.00 5.44
C PHE A 275 -19.08 -0.66 4.05
N GLN A 276 -18.55 -1.87 3.93
CA GLN A 276 -18.46 -2.59 2.67
C GLN A 276 -19.86 -2.94 2.12
N LEU A 277 -20.78 -3.37 2.97
CA LEU A 277 -22.18 -3.58 2.60
C LEU A 277 -22.80 -2.32 2.01
N LYS A 278 -22.50 -1.15 2.58
CA LYS A 278 -22.99 0.13 2.08
C LYS A 278 -22.37 0.57 0.75
N ILE A 279 -21.14 0.16 0.43
CA ILE A 279 -20.53 0.47 -0.88
C ILE A 279 -21.11 -0.42 -1.99
N LEU A 280 -21.45 -1.67 -1.63
CA LEU A 280 -21.90 -2.70 -2.56
C LEU A 280 -23.39 -2.60 -2.91
N PHE A 281 -24.21 -1.96 -2.06
CA PHE A 281 -25.66 -1.79 -2.22
C PHE A 281 -26.06 -0.31 -2.27
#